data_AF-A0A662V3S4-F1
#
_entry.id   AF-A0A662V3S4-F1
#
_cell.length_a   1.000
_cell.length_b   1.000
_cell.length_c   1.000
_cell.angle_alpha   90.00
_cell.angle_beta   90.00
_cell.angle_gamma   90.00
#
_symmetry.space_group_name_H-M   'P 1'
#
loop_
_entity.id
_entity.type
_entity.pdbx_description
1 polymer ?
#
loop_
_entity_poly.entity_id
_entity_poly.type
_entity_poly.pdbx_seq_one_letter_code
_entity_poly.pdbx_strand_id
1 'polypeptide(L)'
;MARVLRLPPRIKVLEALGSIADGRINVQDDEAEVRSSTGERTYKVIVRDDGRVYSTDNGTIYRGYIGYPIIALLMIKGKLPYDERIAKALSGIPWKRLNETYRKYVIVEQIVLKKAEEKGIPRQVLMDFVNIVMKKLQSMKLVFDEDLVKQKSLF
;
A
#
# COMPACT_ATOMS: atom_id res chain seq x y z
N MET A 1 9.34 15.97 -11.43
CA MET A 1 10.35 16.31 -10.39
C MET A 1 10.59 15.12 -9.46
N ALA A 2 11.86 14.82 -9.15
CA ALA A 2 12.21 13.68 -8.28
C ALA A 2 12.27 14.07 -6.80
N ARG A 3 11.74 13.22 -5.90
CA ARG A 3 11.83 13.44 -4.43
C ARG A 3 11.85 12.13 -3.66
N VAL A 4 12.58 12.09 -2.55
CA VAL A 4 12.55 10.93 -1.63
C VAL A 4 11.19 10.86 -0.93
N LEU A 5 10.56 9.69 -0.91
CA LEU A 5 9.31 9.47 -0.19
C LEU A 5 9.57 9.18 1.29
N ARG A 6 8.73 9.76 2.16
CA ARG A 6 8.74 9.44 3.60
C ARG A 6 8.10 8.09 3.88
N LEU A 7 8.39 7.55 5.07
CA LEU A 7 7.68 6.40 5.59
C LEU A 7 6.17 6.67 5.69
N PRO A 8 5.33 5.68 5.39
CA PRO A 8 3.89 5.85 5.45
C PRO A 8 3.35 5.81 6.87
N PRO A 9 2.10 6.27 7.08
CA PRO A 9 1.32 5.84 8.22
C PRO A 9 1.26 4.30 8.25
N ARG A 10 1.54 3.70 9.41
CA ARG A 10 1.66 2.24 9.58
C ARG A 10 0.48 1.46 9.01
N ILE A 11 -0.73 1.99 9.17
CA ILE A 11 -1.98 1.42 8.66
C ILE A 11 -1.96 1.18 7.15
N LYS A 12 -1.16 1.90 6.37
CA LYS A 12 -1.03 1.72 4.92
C LYS A 12 -0.47 0.35 4.54
N VAL A 13 0.30 -0.29 5.42
CA VAL A 13 0.73 -1.68 5.23
C VAL A 13 -0.46 -2.63 5.23
N LEU A 14 -1.40 -2.43 6.17
CA LEU A 14 -2.62 -3.25 6.27
C LEU A 14 -3.57 -2.98 5.10
N GLU A 15 -3.68 -1.71 4.67
CA GLU A 15 -4.47 -1.33 3.49
C GLU A 15 -3.94 -1.97 2.20
N ALA A 16 -2.60 -2.07 2.06
CA ALA A 16 -1.96 -2.75 0.94
C ALA A 16 -2.30 -4.25 0.92
N LEU A 17 -2.16 -4.95 2.05
CA LEU A 17 -2.56 -6.36 2.17
C LEU A 17 -4.03 -6.57 1.80
N GLY A 18 -4.94 -5.74 2.32
CA GLY A 18 -6.36 -5.81 1.98
C GLY A 18 -6.60 -5.62 0.49
N SER A 19 -5.86 -4.71 -0.17
CA SER A 19 -5.98 -4.51 -1.62
C SER A 19 -5.55 -5.71 -2.45
N ILE A 20 -4.53 -6.45 -2.01
CA ILE A 20 -4.10 -7.69 -2.65
C ILE A 20 -5.16 -8.78 -2.43
N ALA A 21 -5.62 -8.95 -1.18
CA ALA A 21 -6.61 -9.97 -0.85
C ALA A 21 -7.96 -9.79 -1.54
N ASP A 22 -8.37 -8.53 -1.77
CA ASP A 22 -9.59 -8.19 -2.48
C ASP A 22 -9.44 -8.29 -4.02
N GLY A 23 -8.29 -8.71 -4.54
CA GLY A 23 -8.02 -8.75 -5.98
C GLY A 23 -8.07 -7.37 -6.65
N ARG A 24 -7.79 -6.30 -5.90
CA ARG A 24 -7.90 -4.91 -6.37
C ARG A 24 -6.66 -4.40 -7.09
N ILE A 25 -5.65 -5.24 -7.30
CA ILE A 25 -4.39 -4.89 -7.95
C ILE A 25 -4.21 -5.73 -9.21
N ASN A 26 -3.97 -5.06 -10.33
CA ASN A 26 -3.66 -5.68 -11.62
C ASN A 26 -2.24 -5.28 -12.03
N VAL A 27 -1.34 -6.25 -12.20
CA VAL A 27 0.10 -6.01 -12.41
C VAL A 27 0.49 -6.32 -13.85
N GLN A 28 1.30 -5.46 -14.43
CA GLN A 28 1.94 -5.62 -15.74
C GLN A 28 3.40 -5.19 -15.60
N ASP A 29 4.31 -6.16 -15.51
CA ASP A 29 5.76 -5.97 -15.31
C ASP A 29 6.13 -5.12 -14.08
N ASP A 30 6.53 -3.87 -14.30
CA ASP A 30 6.91 -2.88 -13.29
C ASP A 30 5.78 -1.94 -12.92
N GLU A 31 4.62 -2.09 -13.55
CA GLU A 31 3.46 -1.23 -13.39
C GLU A 31 2.30 -2.01 -12.77
N ALA A 32 1.43 -1.30 -12.08
CA ALA A 32 0.14 -1.85 -11.68
C ALA A 32 -0.94 -0.77 -11.63
N GLU A 33 -2.18 -1.24 -11.74
CA GLU A 33 -3.37 -0.48 -11.40
C GLU A 33 -3.95 -1.01 -10.10
N VAL A 34 -4.16 -0.14 -9.12
CA VAL A 34 -4.72 -0.49 -7.81
C VAL A 34 -6.02 0.25 -7.59
N ARG A 35 -7.13 -0.47 -7.45
CA ARG A 35 -8.46 0.10 -7.18
C ARG A 35 -8.62 0.42 -5.70
N SER A 36 -9.27 1.54 -5.40
CA SER A 36 -9.68 1.89 -4.04
C SER A 36 -10.66 0.86 -3.45
N SER A 37 -10.82 0.84 -2.13
CA SER A 37 -11.74 -0.13 -1.48
C SER A 37 -13.21 0.05 -1.87
N THR A 38 -13.59 1.16 -2.50
CA THR A 38 -14.95 1.39 -3.04
C THR A 38 -15.02 1.23 -4.55
N GLY A 39 -13.89 0.98 -5.23
CA GLY A 39 -13.82 0.87 -6.69
C GLY A 39 -13.90 2.21 -7.45
N GLU A 40 -14.19 3.32 -6.78
CA GLU A 40 -14.39 4.62 -7.43
C GLU A 40 -13.12 5.27 -8.00
N ARG A 41 -11.94 4.82 -7.55
CA ARG A 41 -10.65 5.34 -8.02
C ARG A 41 -9.71 4.20 -8.35
N THR A 42 -8.94 4.39 -9.42
CA THR A 42 -7.84 3.52 -9.80
C THR A 42 -6.54 4.31 -9.75
N TYR A 43 -5.58 3.81 -9.00
CA TYR A 43 -4.26 4.40 -8.85
C TYR A 43 -3.29 3.70 -9.79
N LYS A 44 -2.58 4.47 -10.61
CA LYS A 44 -1.44 3.95 -11.38
C LYS A 44 -0.23 3.93 -10.47
N VAL A 45 0.53 2.85 -10.49
CA VAL A 45 1.77 2.70 -9.72
C VAL A 45 2.86 2.09 -10.59
N ILE A 46 4.08 2.58 -10.44
CA ILE A 46 5.27 2.04 -11.09
C ILE A 46 6.34 1.83 -10.02
N VAL A 47 7.03 0.70 -10.05
CA VAL A 47 8.17 0.40 -9.19
C VAL A 47 9.30 -0.17 -10.04
N ARG A 48 10.41 0.56 -10.11
CA ARG A 48 11.65 0.12 -10.76
C ARG A 48 12.62 -0.49 -9.75
N ASP A 49 13.51 -1.35 -10.23
CA ASP A 49 14.51 -2.04 -9.39
C ASP A 49 15.55 -1.09 -8.79
N ASP A 50 15.78 0.08 -9.40
CA ASP A 50 16.70 1.10 -8.91
C ASP A 50 16.12 1.99 -7.79
N GLY A 51 14.90 1.68 -7.32
CA GLY A 51 14.22 2.39 -6.24
C GLY A 51 13.42 3.61 -6.70
N ARG A 52 13.36 3.91 -8.00
CA ARG A 52 12.42 4.91 -8.52
C ARG A 52 11.01 4.37 -8.56
N VAL A 53 10.06 5.19 -8.12
CA VAL A 53 8.65 4.83 -8.02
C VAL A 53 7.77 5.96 -8.53
N TYR A 54 6.57 5.60 -8.95
CA TYR A 54 5.51 6.56 -9.27
C TYR A 54 4.19 6.05 -8.71
N SER A 55 3.33 6.96 -8.25
CA SER A 55 1.96 6.60 -7.88
C SER A 55 1.04 7.81 -7.97
N THR A 56 -0.16 7.62 -8.52
CA THR A 56 -1.22 8.64 -8.50
C THR A 56 -2.02 8.69 -7.20
N ASP A 57 -1.63 7.90 -6.18
CA ASP A 57 -2.27 7.95 -4.86
C ASP A 57 -2.11 9.32 -4.19
N ASN A 58 -3.20 9.82 -3.59
CA ASN A 58 -3.21 11.13 -2.94
C ASN A 58 -2.20 11.23 -1.78
N GLY A 59 -1.93 10.14 -1.07
CA GLY A 59 -0.91 10.08 -0.04
C GLY A 59 0.49 10.29 -0.62
N THR A 60 0.76 9.67 -1.76
CA THR A 60 2.04 9.83 -2.47
C THR A 60 2.18 11.24 -3.07
N ILE A 61 1.16 11.71 -3.78
CA ILE A 61 1.18 13.01 -4.49
C ILE A 61 1.21 14.18 -3.52
N TYR A 62 0.27 14.25 -2.57
CA TYR A 62 0.07 15.44 -1.74
C TYR A 62 0.72 15.35 -0.36
N ARG A 63 0.97 14.14 0.16
CA ARG A 63 1.62 13.96 1.48
C ARG A 63 3.07 13.48 1.38
N GLY A 64 3.54 13.06 0.20
CA GLY A 64 4.93 12.70 -0.04
C GLY A 64 5.42 11.49 0.77
N TYR A 65 4.53 10.53 1.06
CA TYR A 65 4.90 9.25 1.68
C TYR A 65 4.65 8.09 0.72
N ILE A 66 5.19 6.92 1.05
CA ILE A 66 5.01 5.68 0.28
C ILE A 66 3.55 5.19 0.37
N GLY A 67 2.70 5.49 -0.61
CA GLY A 67 1.28 5.10 -0.60
C GLY A 67 1.06 3.59 -0.59
N TYR A 68 -0.12 3.14 -0.14
CA TYR A 68 -0.47 1.72 -0.13
C TYR A 68 -0.39 1.02 -1.51
N PRO A 69 -0.62 1.68 -2.66
CA PRO A 69 -0.44 1.02 -3.96
C PRO A 69 1.02 0.65 -4.24
N ILE A 70 1.98 1.50 -3.80
CA ILE A 70 3.41 1.20 -3.91
C ILE A 70 3.77 0.00 -3.04
N ILE A 71 3.28 -0.01 -1.79
CA ILE A 71 3.50 -1.13 -0.87
C ILE A 71 2.93 -2.44 -1.45
N ALA A 72 1.73 -2.39 -2.03
CA ALA A 72 1.07 -3.56 -2.61
C ALA A 72 1.87 -4.13 -3.80
N LEU A 73 2.33 -3.27 -4.72
CA LEU A 73 3.15 -3.72 -5.84
C LEU A 73 4.51 -4.28 -5.37
N LEU A 74 5.15 -3.64 -4.38
CA LEU A 74 6.39 -4.16 -3.78
C LEU A 74 6.20 -5.54 -3.13
N MET A 75 5.05 -5.81 -2.50
CA MET A 75 4.71 -7.12 -1.97
C MET A 75 4.55 -8.16 -3.08
N ILE A 76 3.82 -7.84 -4.16
CA ILE A 76 3.65 -8.76 -5.30
C ILE A 76 4.99 -9.06 -6.00
N LYS A 77 5.87 -8.05 -6.13
CA LYS A 77 7.22 -8.23 -6.70
C LYS A 77 8.21 -8.93 -5.74
N GLY A 78 7.75 -9.39 -4.57
CA GLY A 78 8.59 -10.10 -3.58
C GLY A 78 9.64 -9.22 -2.89
N LYS A 79 9.59 -7.90 -3.04
CA LYS A 79 10.52 -6.95 -2.40
C LYS A 79 10.12 -6.67 -0.95
N LEU A 80 8.82 -6.75 -0.63
CA LEU A 80 8.29 -6.70 0.73
C LEU A 80 7.65 -8.03 1.16
N PRO A 81 7.65 -8.35 2.46
CA PRO A 81 6.96 -9.52 2.98
C PRO A 81 5.48 -9.49 2.66
N TYR A 82 4.92 -10.66 2.40
CA TYR A 82 3.50 -10.90 2.21
C TYR A 82 3.11 -12.12 3.03
N ASP A 83 2.03 -12.02 3.81
CA ASP A 83 1.42 -13.15 4.52
C ASP A 83 -0.04 -13.26 4.08
N GLU A 84 -0.35 -14.33 3.35
CA GLU A 84 -1.67 -14.57 2.78
C GLU A 84 -2.76 -14.70 3.86
N ARG A 85 -2.43 -15.24 5.04
CA ARG A 85 -3.39 -15.40 6.15
C ARG A 85 -3.79 -14.04 6.71
N ILE A 86 -2.82 -13.16 6.92
CA ILE A 86 -3.07 -11.77 7.35
C ILE A 86 -3.84 -11.03 6.26
N ALA A 87 -3.46 -11.19 4.99
CA ALA A 87 -4.15 -10.55 3.86
C ALA A 87 -5.63 -10.96 3.80
N LYS A 88 -5.94 -12.26 3.87
CA LYS A 88 -7.31 -12.79 3.90
C LYS A 88 -8.12 -12.25 5.08
N ALA A 89 -7.52 -12.14 6.25
CA ALA A 89 -8.19 -11.53 7.42
C ALA A 89 -8.57 -10.06 7.16
N LEU A 90 -7.77 -9.33 6.38
CA LEU A 90 -8.02 -7.93 6.03
C LEU A 90 -8.92 -7.73 4.81
N SER A 91 -9.36 -8.82 4.15
CA SER A 91 -10.27 -8.74 3.00
C SER A 91 -11.65 -8.20 3.39
N GLY A 92 -12.23 -7.40 2.48
CA GLY A 92 -13.55 -6.78 2.61
C GLY A 92 -13.59 -5.55 3.53
N ILE A 93 -12.45 -5.04 3.98
CA ILE A 93 -12.41 -3.82 4.81
C ILE A 93 -12.71 -2.58 3.94
N PRO A 94 -13.74 -1.77 4.26
CA PRO A 94 -14.09 -0.59 3.48
C PRO A 94 -13.20 0.60 3.88
N TRP A 95 -11.90 0.51 3.58
CA TRP A 95 -10.84 1.45 3.98
C TRP A 95 -11.18 2.92 3.76
N LYS A 96 -11.65 3.28 2.55
CA LYS A 96 -12.04 4.66 2.21
C LYS A 96 -13.14 5.17 3.15
N ARG A 97 -14.23 4.42 3.30
CA ARG A 97 -15.35 4.78 4.17
C ARG A 97 -14.91 4.97 5.61
N LEU A 98 -14.07 4.07 6.15
CA LEU A 98 -13.55 4.19 7.51
C LEU A 98 -12.66 5.43 7.67
N ASN A 99 -11.76 5.67 6.72
CA ASN A 99 -10.86 6.83 6.74
C ASN A 99 -11.64 8.17 6.66
N GLU A 100 -12.66 8.26 5.82
CA GLU A 100 -13.49 9.47 5.67
C GLU A 100 -14.39 9.72 6.88
N THR A 101 -14.92 8.65 7.48
CA THR A 101 -15.79 8.71 8.66
C THR A 101 -15.01 9.15 9.90
N TYR A 102 -13.90 8.49 10.20
CA TYR A 102 -13.19 8.71 11.46
C TYR A 102 -12.09 9.77 11.38
N ARG A 103 -11.51 9.98 10.18
CA ARG A 103 -10.43 10.96 9.91
C ARG A 103 -9.22 10.85 10.86
N LYS A 104 -9.08 9.73 11.56
CA LYS A 104 -8.07 9.44 12.57
C LYS A 104 -7.60 8.01 12.39
N TYR A 105 -6.36 7.84 11.93
CA TYR A 105 -5.82 6.50 11.63
C TYR A 105 -5.81 5.58 12.84
N VAL A 106 -5.59 6.10 14.06
CA VAL A 106 -5.61 5.29 15.29
C VAL A 106 -6.96 4.58 15.47
N ILE A 107 -8.08 5.26 15.18
CA ILE A 107 -9.42 4.65 15.30
C ILE A 107 -9.63 3.59 14.22
N VAL A 108 -9.24 3.90 12.98
CA VAL A 108 -9.36 2.94 11.86
C VAL A 108 -8.49 1.72 12.10
N GLU A 109 -7.27 1.90 12.61
CA GLU A 109 -6.36 0.81 12.96
C GLU A 109 -6.96 -0.09 14.05
N GLN A 110 -7.56 0.46 15.10
CA GLN A 110 -8.24 -0.35 16.12
C GLN A 110 -9.39 -1.18 15.54
N ILE A 111 -10.20 -0.61 14.65
CA ILE A 111 -11.29 -1.32 13.97
C ILE A 111 -10.74 -2.47 13.12
N VAL A 112 -9.68 -2.21 12.36
CA VAL A 112 -9.03 -3.20 11.49
C VAL A 112 -8.42 -4.34 12.31
N LEU A 113 -7.70 -4.02 13.39
CA LEU A 113 -7.09 -5.01 14.27
C LEU A 113 -8.15 -5.92 14.89
N LYS A 114 -9.26 -5.35 15.38
CA LYS A 114 -10.39 -6.12 15.91
C LYS A 114 -10.99 -7.07 14.87
N LYS A 115 -11.21 -6.60 13.64
CA LYS A 115 -11.73 -7.44 12.55
C LYS A 115 -10.79 -8.59 12.17
N ALA A 116 -9.48 -8.36 12.21
CA ALA A 116 -8.51 -9.40 11.94
C ALA A 116 -8.46 -10.45 13.06
N GLU A 117 -8.59 -10.01 14.32
CA GLU A 117 -8.68 -10.86 15.50
C GLU A 117 -9.94 -11.72 15.51
N GLU A 118 -11.10 -11.17 15.13
CA GLU A 118 -12.35 -11.92 14.92
C GLU A 118 -12.21 -13.01 13.84
N LYS A 119 -11.24 -12.88 12.94
CA LYS A 119 -10.89 -13.87 11.92
C LYS A 119 -9.69 -14.75 12.31
N GLY A 120 -9.32 -14.75 13.59
CA GLY A 120 -8.30 -15.64 14.15
C GLY A 120 -6.85 -15.19 14.00
N ILE A 121 -6.60 -13.94 13.59
CA ILE A 121 -5.23 -13.41 13.56
C ILE A 121 -4.98 -12.52 14.79
N PRO A 122 -4.10 -12.94 15.73
CA PRO A 122 -3.83 -12.14 16.93
C PRO A 122 -3.27 -10.76 16.59
N ARG A 123 -3.68 -9.75 17.37
CA ARG A 123 -3.22 -8.37 17.20
C ARG A 123 -1.69 -8.24 17.13
N GLN A 124 -0.97 -8.98 17.99
CA GLN A 124 0.49 -8.95 18.04
C GLN A 124 1.11 -9.41 16.72
N VAL A 125 0.57 -10.46 16.09
CA VAL A 125 1.02 -10.96 14.78
C VAL A 125 0.89 -9.88 13.69
N LEU A 126 -0.23 -9.15 13.66
CA LEU A 126 -0.40 -8.02 12.73
C LEU A 126 0.63 -6.92 13.00
N MET A 127 0.82 -6.56 14.27
CA MET A 127 1.73 -5.47 14.64
C MET A 127 3.19 -5.80 14.31
N ASP A 128 3.60 -7.04 14.53
CA ASP A 128 4.94 -7.53 14.19
C ASP A 128 5.15 -7.57 12.68
N PHE A 129 4.15 -8.04 11.92
CA PHE A 129 4.18 -7.97 10.46
C PHE A 129 4.36 -6.52 9.96
N VAL A 130 3.56 -5.58 10.48
CA VAL A 130 3.67 -4.16 10.12
C VAL A 130 5.05 -3.61 10.49
N ASN A 131 5.60 -3.97 11.66
CA ASN A 131 6.95 -3.56 12.07
C ASN A 131 8.02 -4.05 11.10
N ILE A 132 7.96 -5.31 10.66
CA ILE A 132 8.91 -5.89 9.71
C ILE A 132 8.84 -5.15 8.37
N VAL A 133 7.63 -4.93 7.85
CA VAL A 133 7.42 -4.18 6.58
C VAL A 133 7.95 -2.75 6.70
N MET A 134 7.65 -2.05 7.79
CA MET A 134 8.10 -0.67 8.01
C MET A 134 9.64 -0.57 8.09
N LYS A 135 10.31 -1.53 8.76
CA LYS A 135 11.78 -1.59 8.81
C LYS A 135 12.38 -1.82 7.42
N LYS A 136 11.79 -2.71 6.61
CA LYS A 136 12.23 -2.93 5.22
C LYS A 136 12.00 -1.69 4.36
N LEU A 137 10.84 -1.05 4.46
CA LEU A 137 10.57 0.22 3.76
C LEU A 137 11.58 1.31 4.15
N GLN A 138 11.99 1.39 5.41
CA GLN A 138 12.99 2.36 5.86
C GLN A 138 14.35 2.14 5.21
N SER A 139 14.72 0.88 4.93
CA SER A 139 15.96 0.55 4.21
C SER A 139 15.87 0.79 2.69
N MET A 140 14.65 0.91 2.15
CA MET A 140 14.41 1.20 0.73
C MET A 140 14.42 2.71 0.52
N LYS A 141 15.46 3.25 -0.12
CA LYS A 141 15.50 4.67 -0.50
C LYS A 141 14.61 4.90 -1.73
N LEU A 142 13.29 4.91 -1.54
CA LEU A 142 12.33 5.08 -2.63
C LEU A 142 12.23 6.55 -3.05
N VAL A 143 12.41 6.81 -4.35
CA VAL A 143 12.38 8.14 -4.94
C VAL A 143 11.18 8.22 -5.87
N PHE A 144 10.24 9.11 -5.57
CA PHE A 144 9.15 9.43 -6.48
C PHE A 144 9.71 10.16 -7.70
N ASP A 145 9.38 9.66 -8.89
CA ASP A 145 9.82 10.20 -10.19
C ASP A 145 8.64 10.28 -11.17
N GLU A 146 8.24 11.50 -11.50
CA GLU A 146 7.13 11.79 -12.44
C GLU A 146 7.47 11.48 -13.89
N ASP A 147 8.75 11.36 -14.24
CA ASP A 147 9.15 11.13 -15.63
C ASP A 147 9.03 9.64 -16.01
N LEU A 148 8.81 8.75 -15.03
CA LEU A 148 8.53 7.33 -15.28
C LEU A 148 7.27 7.09 -16.12
N VAL A 149 6.29 7.99 -16.09
CA VAL A 149 5.09 7.89 -16.96
C VAL A 149 5.29 8.47 -18.36
N LYS A 150 6.33 9.29 -18.58
CA LYS A 150 6.59 9.94 -19.88
C LYS A 150 7.40 9.05 -20.84
N GLN A 151 8.12 8.06 -20.31
CA GLN A 151 8.96 7.14 -21.09
C GLN A 151 8.17 6.14 -21.96
N LYS A 152 6.83 6.19 -21.95
CA LYS A 152 5.94 5.37 -22.81
C LYS A 152 5.60 6.01 -24.17
N SER A 153 6.03 7.24 -24.47
CA SER A 153 5.65 7.96 -25.70
C SER A 153 6.70 7.92 -26.83
N LEU A 154 7.63 6.97 -26.81
CA LEU A 154 8.65 6.83 -27.85
C LEU A 154 8.63 5.44 -28.49
N PHE A 155 7.49 5.05 -29.08
CA PHE A 155 7.41 4.08 -30.17
C PHE A 155 6.18 4.39 -31.03
#